data_AF-A0A7K8SE22-F1
#
_entry.id   AF-A0A7K8SE22-F1
#
_cell.length_a   1.000
_cell.length_b   1.000
_cell.length_c   1.000
_cell.angle_alpha   90.00
_cell.angle_beta   90.00
_cell.angle_gamma   90.00
#
_symmetry.space_group_name_H-M   'P 1'
#
loop_
_entity.id
_entity.type
_entity.pdbx_description
1 polymer ?
#
loop_
_entity_poly.entity_id
_entity_poly.type
_entity_poly.pdbx_seq_one_letter_code
_entity_poly.pdbx_strand_id
1 'polypeptide(L)'
;DVRDLTFSPWDYGVFALMLLISTAIGLFHGLAKGGQKTSEDFFTGGRRMSALPVGLSLSASFMSAIQVLGVPAEAFRYGAKFLWMCLAQIINSALTAQLFLPVFYRLGLTSTYEYLELRFSRSVRLCGTVQYVVATMLYTGIVIYAPALILNQVTGLDIWASLLSTGVICTFYTTIGGMKAVIWTDVFQVFVMLAGFVAIAIRGALLVGGPAEVLSIASNGSRLNFAEWVPPNP
;
A
#
# COMPACT_ATOMS: atom_id res chain seq x y z
N ASP A 1 22.85 -6.10 21.21
CA ASP A 1 23.77 -5.55 20.22
C ASP A 1 23.05 -5.27 18.91
N VAL A 2 22.66 -4.02 18.67
CA VAL A 2 22.15 -3.51 17.37
C VAL A 2 23.34 -2.97 16.58
N ARG A 3 24.36 -3.83 16.38
CA ARG A 3 25.59 -3.46 15.67
C ARG A 3 25.37 -3.73 14.18
N ASP A 4 25.38 -2.63 13.42
CA ASP A 4 25.43 -2.52 11.96
C ASP A 4 24.28 -3.16 11.17
N LEU A 5 23.13 -2.47 11.14
CA LEU A 5 22.08 -2.64 10.12
C LEU A 5 22.57 -2.09 8.76
N THR A 6 23.68 -2.61 8.25
CA THR A 6 24.18 -2.25 6.92
C THR A 6 23.59 -3.21 5.89
N PHE A 7 23.04 -2.68 4.80
CA PHE A 7 22.60 -3.50 3.67
C PHE A 7 23.75 -4.39 3.18
N SER A 8 23.50 -5.70 3.16
CA SER A 8 24.36 -6.66 2.49
C SER A 8 24.28 -6.43 0.97
N PRO A 9 25.31 -6.78 0.18
CA PRO A 9 25.23 -6.77 -1.28
C PRO A 9 24.01 -7.53 -1.84
N TRP A 10 23.55 -8.56 -1.12
CA TRP A 10 22.34 -9.31 -1.44
C TRP A 10 21.06 -8.47 -1.30
N ASP A 11 20.98 -7.59 -0.29
CA ASP A 11 19.80 -6.73 -0.07
C ASP A 11 19.67 -5.69 -1.18
N TYR A 12 20.80 -5.12 -1.62
CA TYR A 12 20.83 -4.25 -2.80
C TYR A 12 20.42 -4.98 -4.07
N GLY A 13 20.88 -6.23 -4.25
CA GLY A 13 20.52 -7.07 -5.38
C GLY A 13 19.01 -7.35 -5.45
N VAL A 14 18.40 -7.72 -4.31
CA VAL A 14 16.95 -7.97 -4.22
C VAL A 14 16.16 -6.68 -4.45
N PHE A 15 16.58 -5.56 -3.86
CA PHE A 15 15.93 -4.26 -4.05
C PHE A 15 15.98 -3.80 -5.51
N ALA A 16 17.15 -3.84 -6.14
CA ALA A 16 17.31 -3.49 -7.54
C ALA A 16 16.50 -4.43 -8.45
N LEU A 17 16.52 -5.73 -8.19
CA LEU A 17 15.74 -6.71 -8.94
C LEU A 17 14.23 -6.45 -8.82
N MET A 18 13.74 -6.13 -7.63
CA MET A 18 12.33 -5.80 -7.39
C MET A 18 11.90 -4.55 -8.17
N LEU A 19 12.72 -3.49 -8.18
CA LEU A 19 12.46 -2.28 -8.97
C LEU A 19 12.53 -2.56 -10.48
N LEU A 20 13.49 -3.37 -10.93
CA LEU A 20 13.63 -3.77 -12.33
C LEU A 20 12.44 -4.59 -12.81
N ILE A 21 11.99 -5.58 -12.03
CA ILE A 21 10.80 -6.38 -12.37
C ILE A 21 9.55 -5.49 -12.41
N SER A 22 9.37 -4.61 -11.43
CA SER A 22 8.23 -3.68 -11.40
C SER A 22 8.24 -2.74 -12.62
N THR A 23 9.39 -2.18 -12.95
CA THR A 23 9.56 -1.32 -14.13
C THR A 23 9.35 -2.11 -15.42
N ALA A 24 9.85 -3.34 -15.50
CA ALA A 24 9.69 -4.20 -16.67
C ALA A 24 8.22 -4.61 -16.90
N ILE A 25 7.47 -4.94 -15.84
CA ILE A 25 6.02 -5.19 -15.93
C ILE A 25 5.31 -3.94 -16.44
N GLY A 26 5.66 -2.77 -15.90
CA GLY A 26 5.08 -1.49 -16.30
C GLY A 26 5.33 -1.15 -17.78
N LEU A 27 6.59 -1.29 -18.21
CA LEU A 27 7.01 -1.06 -19.60
C LEU A 27 6.45 -2.12 -20.54
N PHE A 28 6.39 -3.40 -20.16
CA PHE A 28 5.82 -4.46 -20.97
C PHE A 28 4.33 -4.20 -21.24
N HIS A 29 3.58 -3.81 -20.22
CA HIS A 29 2.16 -3.47 -20.40
C HIS A 29 1.95 -2.14 -21.14
N GLY A 30 2.85 -1.17 -20.99
CA GLY A 30 2.80 0.10 -21.71
C GLY A 30 3.18 -0.01 -23.20
N LEU A 31 4.19 -0.81 -23.52
CA LEU A 31 4.79 -0.92 -24.87
C LEU A 31 4.29 -2.13 -25.67
N ALA A 32 4.17 -3.31 -25.07
CA ALA A 32 3.92 -4.56 -25.81
C ALA A 32 2.47 -4.75 -26.25
N LYS A 33 1.50 -4.04 -25.65
CA LYS A 33 0.07 -4.10 -26.03
C LYS A 33 -0.41 -2.97 -26.95
N GLY A 34 0.51 -2.32 -27.66
CA GLY A 34 0.18 -1.36 -28.73
C GLY A 34 -0.20 0.04 -28.25
N GLY A 35 0.26 0.42 -27.06
CA GLY A 35 0.02 1.73 -26.46
C GLY A 35 -1.42 1.94 -25.96
N GLN A 36 -1.57 2.83 -24.99
CA GLN A 36 -2.87 3.33 -24.54
C GLN A 36 -3.45 4.22 -25.65
N LYS A 37 -4.27 3.66 -26.55
CA LYS A 37 -4.76 4.36 -27.76
C LYS A 37 -5.81 5.43 -27.45
N THR A 38 -6.45 5.37 -26.29
CA THR A 38 -7.49 6.32 -25.85
C THR A 38 -7.29 6.69 -24.37
N SER A 39 -7.74 7.89 -23.99
CA SER A 39 -7.71 8.36 -22.59
C SER A 39 -8.52 7.43 -21.67
N GLU A 40 -9.62 6.83 -22.17
CA GLU A 40 -10.42 5.88 -21.41
C GLU A 40 -9.64 4.59 -21.11
N ASP A 41 -8.88 4.07 -22.07
CA ASP A 41 -8.02 2.90 -21.86
C ASP A 41 -6.91 3.20 -20.83
N PHE A 42 -6.38 4.43 -20.81
CA PHE A 42 -5.35 4.86 -19.84
C PHE A 42 -5.88 4.90 -18.41
N PHE A 43 -7.06 5.50 -18.19
CA PHE A 43 -7.63 5.72 -16.86
C PHE A 43 -8.55 4.60 -16.34
N THR A 44 -9.14 3.78 -17.20
CA THR A 44 -10.05 2.70 -16.75
C THR A 44 -9.48 1.31 -16.99
N GLY A 45 -8.33 1.23 -17.65
CA GLY A 45 -7.79 -0.01 -18.16
C GLY A 45 -8.76 -0.76 -19.07
N GLY A 46 -9.57 -0.02 -19.84
CA GLY A 46 -10.50 -0.55 -20.82
C GLY A 46 -11.61 -1.42 -20.22
N ARG A 47 -11.83 -1.36 -18.90
CA ARG A 47 -12.87 -2.09 -18.15
C ARG A 47 -12.89 -3.62 -18.37
N ARG A 48 -11.81 -4.20 -18.89
CA ARG A 48 -11.68 -5.63 -19.22
C ARG A 48 -10.87 -6.43 -18.19
N MET A 49 -10.48 -5.81 -17.08
CA MET A 49 -9.67 -6.48 -16.05
C MET A 49 -10.54 -7.33 -15.14
N SER A 50 -10.02 -8.50 -14.77
CA SER A 50 -10.67 -9.40 -13.82
C SER A 50 -10.71 -8.78 -12.41
N ALA A 51 -11.72 -9.16 -11.63
CA ALA A 51 -11.94 -8.60 -10.29
C ALA A 51 -10.77 -8.85 -9.32
N LEU A 52 -10.05 -9.97 -9.48
CA LEU A 52 -8.95 -10.36 -8.59
C LEU A 52 -7.75 -9.40 -8.67
N PRO A 53 -7.11 -9.14 -9.85
CA PRO A 53 -6.06 -8.13 -9.97
C PRO A 53 -6.48 -6.74 -9.49
N VAL A 54 -7.70 -6.33 -9.82
CA VAL A 54 -8.23 -5.01 -9.39
C VAL A 54 -8.36 -4.95 -7.87
N GLY A 55 -8.89 -6.00 -7.24
CA GLY A 55 -8.99 -6.10 -5.78
C GLY A 55 -7.63 -6.10 -5.11
N LEU A 56 -6.67 -6.87 -5.62
CA LEU A 56 -5.30 -6.90 -5.10
C LEU A 56 -4.60 -5.55 -5.22
N SER A 57 -4.73 -4.87 -6.36
CA SER A 57 -4.18 -3.52 -6.56
C SER A 57 -4.84 -2.47 -5.67
N LEU A 58 -6.16 -2.57 -5.47
CA LEU A 58 -6.88 -1.72 -4.51
C LEU A 58 -6.35 -1.95 -3.08
N SER A 59 -6.16 -3.21 -2.68
CA SER A 59 -5.55 -3.54 -1.38
C SER A 59 -4.11 -3.03 -1.28
N ALA A 60 -3.30 -3.16 -2.33
CA ALA A 60 -1.94 -2.64 -2.39
C ALA A 60 -1.91 -1.12 -2.18
N SER A 61 -2.83 -0.41 -2.83
CA SER A 61 -2.96 1.04 -2.72
C SER A 61 -3.29 1.52 -1.31
N PHE A 62 -3.97 0.68 -0.51
CA PHE A 62 -4.18 0.97 0.91
C PHE A 62 -2.94 0.67 1.76
N MET A 63 -2.03 -0.20 1.35
CA MET A 63 -0.82 -0.52 2.11
C MET A 63 0.27 0.53 1.85
N SER A 64 0.43 1.47 2.78
CA SER A 64 1.54 2.42 2.75
C SER A 64 2.69 2.01 3.68
N ALA A 65 3.89 2.52 3.44
CA ALA A 65 5.04 2.30 4.33
C ALA A 65 4.73 2.65 5.80
N ILE A 66 3.89 3.66 6.02
CA ILE A 66 3.42 4.08 7.35
C ILE A 66 2.61 2.95 8.00
N GLN A 67 1.70 2.30 7.28
CA GLN A 67 0.93 1.19 7.84
C GLN A 67 1.81 -0.04 8.10
N VAL A 68 2.74 -0.33 7.21
CA VAL A 68 3.66 -1.47 7.38
C VAL A 68 4.48 -1.38 8.66
N LEU A 69 4.89 -0.17 9.05
CA LEU A 69 5.64 0.08 10.28
C LEU A 69 4.73 0.36 11.49
N GLY A 70 3.62 1.06 11.27
CA GLY A 70 2.70 1.52 12.29
C GLY A 70 1.83 0.41 12.86
N VAL A 71 1.33 -0.50 12.02
CA VAL A 71 0.44 -1.59 12.46
C VAL A 71 1.12 -2.53 13.47
N PRO A 72 2.36 -3.01 13.25
CA PRO A 72 3.06 -3.80 14.28
C PRO A 72 3.33 -3.01 15.56
N ALA A 73 3.63 -1.70 15.46
CA ALA A 73 3.88 -0.86 16.62
C ALA A 73 2.60 -0.65 17.45
N GLU A 74 1.45 -0.45 16.80
CA GLU A 74 0.15 -0.38 17.47
C GLU A 74 -0.24 -1.73 18.07
N ALA A 75 -0.05 -2.84 17.34
CA ALA A 75 -0.29 -4.18 17.85
C ALA A 75 0.60 -4.51 19.05
N PHE A 76 1.85 -4.02 19.08
CA PHE A 76 2.74 -4.17 20.23
C PHE A 76 2.23 -3.39 21.46
N ARG A 77 1.68 -2.19 21.26
CA ARG A 77 1.23 -1.30 22.34
C ARG A 77 -0.18 -1.60 22.86
N TYR A 78 -1.10 -1.96 21.98
CA TYR A 78 -2.52 -2.16 22.29
C TYR A 78 -2.95 -3.64 22.23
N GLY A 79 -2.09 -4.54 21.75
CA GLY A 79 -2.38 -5.97 21.68
C GLY A 79 -3.50 -6.32 20.71
N ALA A 80 -4.26 -7.36 21.06
CA ALA A 80 -5.36 -7.91 20.28
C ALA A 80 -6.53 -6.94 20.06
N LYS A 81 -6.58 -5.81 20.78
CA LYS A 81 -7.59 -4.74 20.57
C LYS A 81 -7.50 -4.15 19.17
N PHE A 82 -6.31 -4.14 18.57
CA PHE A 82 -6.11 -3.74 17.18
C PHE A 82 -7.01 -4.52 16.19
N LEU A 83 -7.39 -5.77 16.52
CA LEU A 83 -8.29 -6.57 15.68
C LEU A 83 -9.68 -5.95 15.50
N TRP A 84 -10.15 -5.11 16.43
CA TRP A 84 -11.39 -4.35 16.25
C TRP A 84 -11.30 -3.36 15.08
N MET A 85 -10.14 -2.74 14.87
CA MET A 85 -9.92 -1.86 13.74
C MET A 85 -9.96 -2.65 12.42
N CYS A 86 -9.35 -3.85 12.39
CA CYS A 86 -9.43 -4.74 11.23
C CYS A 86 -10.88 -5.15 10.90
N LEU A 87 -11.67 -5.51 11.92
CA LEU A 87 -13.08 -5.86 11.73
C LEU A 87 -13.90 -4.68 11.20
N ALA A 88 -13.72 -3.48 11.76
CA ALA A 88 -14.38 -2.28 11.28
C ALA A 88 -14.03 -1.98 9.81
N GLN A 89 -12.78 -2.19 9.41
CA GLN A 89 -12.33 -1.98 8.03
C GLN A 89 -12.96 -2.99 7.05
N ILE A 90 -13.13 -4.24 7.46
CA ILE A 90 -13.84 -5.27 6.66
C ILE A 90 -15.30 -4.87 6.46
N ILE A 91 -15.99 -4.46 7.53
CA ILE A 91 -17.38 -4.02 7.47
C ILE A 91 -17.53 -2.80 6.56
N ASN A 92 -16.66 -1.79 6.71
CA ASN A 92 -16.65 -0.60 5.87
C ASN A 92 -16.44 -0.93 4.39
N SER A 93 -15.54 -1.86 4.09
CA SER A 93 -15.29 -2.32 2.71
C SER A 93 -16.51 -3.04 2.12
N ALA A 94 -17.17 -3.89 2.90
CA ALA A 94 -18.38 -4.60 2.48
C ALA A 94 -19.55 -3.62 2.22
N LEU A 95 -19.77 -2.66 3.12
CA LEU A 95 -20.77 -1.60 2.94
C LEU A 95 -20.48 -0.75 1.71
N THR A 96 -19.22 -0.39 1.49
CA THR A 96 -18.81 0.39 0.32
C THR A 96 -19.09 -0.37 -0.98
N ALA A 97 -18.74 -1.66 -1.01
CA ALA A 97 -18.97 -2.53 -2.16
C ALA A 97 -20.46 -2.77 -2.47
N GLN A 98 -21.34 -2.80 -1.45
CA GLN A 98 -22.77 -3.04 -1.64
C GLN A 98 -23.57 -1.78 -1.91
N LEU A 99 -23.24 -0.66 -1.25
CA LEU A 99 -24.04 0.57 -1.31
C LEU A 99 -23.56 1.53 -2.40
N PHE A 100 -22.26 1.75 -2.49
CA PHE A 100 -21.70 2.79 -3.34
C PHE A 100 -21.29 2.26 -4.72
N LEU A 101 -20.62 1.10 -4.76
CA LEU A 101 -20.11 0.53 -6.01
C LEU A 101 -21.20 0.34 -7.09
N PRO A 102 -22.42 -0.14 -6.80
CA PRO A 102 -23.45 -0.30 -7.83
C PRO A 102 -23.90 1.02 -8.45
N VAL A 103 -23.91 2.10 -7.67
CA VAL A 103 -24.29 3.44 -8.15
C VAL A 103 -23.22 3.96 -9.13
N PHE A 104 -21.95 3.92 -8.73
CA PHE A 104 -20.85 4.37 -9.58
C PHE A 104 -20.68 3.50 -10.83
N TYR A 105 -20.86 2.19 -10.71
CA TYR A 105 -20.75 1.27 -11.84
C TYR A 105 -21.85 1.51 -12.89
N ARG A 106 -23.10 1.77 -12.47
CA ARG A 106 -24.22 2.06 -13.38
C ARG A 106 -24.06 3.40 -14.10
N LEU A 107 -23.48 4.40 -13.44
CA LEU A 107 -23.27 5.73 -14.03
C LEU A 107 -22.09 5.75 -15.01
N GLY A 108 -21.23 4.73 -15.00
CA GLY A 108 -20.12 4.63 -15.96
C GLY A 108 -19.11 5.79 -15.86
N LEU A 109 -19.01 6.43 -14.70
CA LEU A 109 -18.16 7.59 -14.49
C LEU A 109 -16.69 7.20 -14.50
N THR A 110 -15.85 8.10 -15.01
CA THR A 110 -14.39 7.91 -14.98
C THR A 110 -13.78 8.45 -13.69
N SER A 111 -14.43 9.43 -13.06
CA SER A 111 -14.01 10.03 -11.80
C SER A 111 -15.18 10.05 -10.80
N THR A 112 -14.91 9.70 -9.54
CA THR A 112 -15.89 9.80 -8.45
C THR A 112 -16.42 11.22 -8.28
N TYR A 113 -15.61 12.25 -8.58
CA TYR A 113 -16.02 13.66 -8.48
C TYR A 113 -16.99 14.10 -9.58
N GLU A 114 -17.09 13.35 -10.68
CA GLU A 114 -18.08 13.58 -11.73
C GLU A 114 -19.50 13.41 -11.18
N TYR A 115 -19.67 12.51 -10.21
CA TYR A 115 -20.94 12.36 -9.48
C TYR A 115 -21.35 13.65 -8.74
N LEU A 116 -20.39 14.41 -8.20
CA LEU A 116 -20.69 15.68 -7.54
C LEU A 116 -21.20 16.73 -8.51
N GLU A 117 -20.73 16.73 -9.76
CA GLU A 117 -21.27 17.61 -10.78
C GLU A 117 -22.69 17.21 -11.18
N LEU A 118 -22.94 15.91 -11.37
CA LEU A 118 -24.28 15.39 -11.71
C LEU A 118 -25.29 15.66 -10.60
N ARG A 119 -24.88 15.57 -9.33
CA ARG A 119 -25.78 15.70 -8.17
C ARG A 119 -25.96 17.14 -7.69
N PHE A 120 -24.91 17.98 -7.81
CA PHE A 120 -24.89 19.33 -7.27
C PHE A 120 -24.56 20.37 -8.36
N SER A 121 -23.28 20.60 -8.63
CA SER A 121 -22.82 21.59 -9.62
C SER A 121 -21.33 21.43 -9.95
N ARG A 122 -20.90 22.06 -11.04
CA ARG A 122 -19.51 22.06 -11.49
C ARG A 122 -18.55 22.67 -10.45
N SER A 123 -18.99 23.66 -9.68
CA SER A 123 -18.20 24.29 -8.62
C SER A 123 -17.87 23.32 -7.49
N VAL A 124 -18.83 22.46 -7.11
CA VAL A 124 -18.62 21.42 -6.09
C VAL A 124 -17.65 20.36 -6.58
N ARG A 125 -17.74 19.95 -7.85
CA ARG A 125 -16.75 19.05 -8.47
C ARG A 125 -15.34 19.63 -8.39
N LEU A 126 -15.15 20.87 -8.82
CA LEU A 126 -13.85 21.55 -8.80
C LEU A 126 -13.29 21.63 -7.38
N CYS A 127 -14.11 22.04 -6.41
CA CYS A 127 -13.70 22.09 -5.01
C CYS A 127 -13.24 20.71 -4.50
N GLY A 128 -14.05 19.67 -4.72
CA GLY A 128 -13.72 18.30 -4.30
C GLY A 128 -12.47 17.74 -4.97
N THR A 129 -12.29 17.98 -6.27
CA THR A 129 -11.09 17.55 -7.00
C THR A 129 -9.83 18.28 -6.51
N VAL A 130 -9.89 19.59 -6.33
CA VAL A 130 -8.74 20.38 -5.83
C VAL A 130 -8.36 19.94 -4.41
N GLN A 131 -9.34 19.82 -3.52
CA GLN A 131 -9.11 19.34 -2.15
C GLN A 131 -8.44 17.97 -2.15
N TYR A 132 -8.90 17.04 -2.99
CA TYR A 132 -8.33 15.70 -3.09
C TYR A 132 -6.91 15.70 -3.66
N VAL A 133 -6.64 16.48 -4.70
CA VAL A 133 -5.30 16.58 -5.29
C VAL A 133 -4.31 17.11 -4.25
N VAL A 134 -4.68 18.18 -3.52
CA VAL A 134 -3.84 18.73 -2.45
C VAL A 134 -3.61 17.72 -1.33
N ALA A 135 -4.67 17.08 -0.84
CA ALA A 135 -4.57 16.08 0.22
C ALA A 135 -3.69 14.88 -0.21
N THR A 136 -3.87 14.40 -1.44
CA THR A 136 -3.09 13.28 -1.99
C THR A 136 -1.63 13.66 -2.20
N MET A 137 -1.34 14.88 -2.65
CA MET A 137 0.04 15.37 -2.80
C MET A 137 0.77 15.44 -1.45
N LEU A 138 0.10 15.96 -0.41
CA LEU A 138 0.68 15.99 0.95
C LEU A 138 0.87 14.58 1.50
N TYR A 139 -0.12 13.71 1.35
CA TYR A 139 -0.07 12.34 1.83
C TYR A 139 1.05 11.53 1.16
N THR A 140 1.14 11.57 -0.17
CA THR A 140 2.17 10.85 -0.94
C THR A 140 3.58 11.31 -0.58
N GLY A 141 3.79 12.60 -0.30
CA GLY A 141 5.06 13.12 0.22
C GLY A 141 5.49 12.46 1.54
N ILE A 142 4.56 12.34 2.50
CA ILE A 142 4.82 11.68 3.78
C ILE A 142 5.09 10.17 3.56
N VAL A 143 4.33 9.52 2.68
CA VAL A 143 4.47 8.09 2.39
C VAL A 143 5.82 7.75 1.77
N ILE A 144 6.35 8.59 0.87
CA ILE A 144 7.67 8.37 0.23
C ILE A 144 8.82 8.70 1.21
N TYR A 145 8.59 9.60 2.17
CA TYR A 145 9.59 9.94 3.19
C TYR A 145 9.94 8.76 4.12
N ALA A 146 8.94 8.00 4.59
CA ALA A 146 9.16 6.87 5.50
C ALA A 146 10.17 5.82 5.00
N PRO A 147 10.06 5.26 3.77
CA PRO A 147 11.04 4.32 3.24
C PRO A 147 12.39 4.98 2.92
N ALA A 148 12.41 6.26 2.51
CA ALA A 148 13.65 6.99 2.29
C ALA A 148 14.46 7.17 3.60
N LEU A 149 13.76 7.43 4.71
CA LEU A 149 14.37 7.51 6.04
C LEU A 149 14.97 6.16 6.46
N ILE A 150 14.24 5.06 6.25
CA ILE A 150 14.76 3.71 6.53
C ILE A 150 15.99 3.42 5.68
N LEU A 151 15.94 3.74 4.37
CA LEU A 151 17.06 3.52 3.46
C LEU A 151 18.29 4.33 3.89
N ASN A 152 18.11 5.58 4.31
CA ASN A 152 19.21 6.40 4.86
C ASN A 152 19.82 5.77 6.12
N GLN A 153 19.01 5.26 7.04
CA GLN A 153 19.52 4.63 8.27
C GLN A 153 20.35 3.38 8.01
N VAL A 154 20.01 2.60 6.98
CA VAL A 154 20.65 1.30 6.69
C VAL A 154 21.76 1.35 5.63
N THR A 155 21.78 2.39 4.79
CA THR A 155 22.78 2.56 3.73
C THR A 155 23.70 3.76 3.94
N GLY A 156 23.31 4.71 4.80
CA GLY A 156 23.98 6.01 4.93
C GLY A 156 23.77 6.95 3.74
N LEU A 157 22.99 6.56 2.72
CA LEU A 157 22.70 7.39 1.55
C LEU A 157 21.89 8.62 1.93
N ASP A 158 22.20 9.77 1.33
CA ASP A 158 21.43 10.98 1.54
C ASP A 158 19.93 10.76 1.24
N ILE A 159 19.08 11.26 2.14
CA ILE A 159 17.62 11.09 2.08
C ILE A 159 17.08 11.71 0.79
N TRP A 160 17.61 12.87 0.38
CA TRP A 160 17.13 13.58 -0.81
C TRP A 160 17.47 12.83 -2.09
N ALA A 161 18.68 12.28 -2.20
CA ALA A 161 19.07 11.45 -3.35
C ALA A 161 18.17 10.21 -3.50
N SER A 162 17.88 9.53 -2.39
CA SER A 162 17.02 8.34 -2.36
C SER A 162 15.56 8.65 -2.70
N LEU A 163 15.06 9.77 -2.18
CA LEU A 163 13.69 10.23 -2.41
C LEU A 163 13.47 10.66 -3.86
N LEU A 164 14.39 11.45 -4.43
CA LEU A 164 14.30 11.91 -5.81
C LEU A 164 14.46 10.76 -6.81
N SER A 165 15.43 9.87 -6.61
CA SER A 165 15.64 8.72 -7.50
C SER A 165 14.42 7.79 -7.54
N THR A 166 13.91 7.38 -6.37
CA THR A 166 12.73 6.51 -6.28
C THR A 166 11.48 7.18 -6.85
N GLY A 167 11.29 8.48 -6.57
CA GLY A 167 10.18 9.26 -7.10
C GLY A 167 10.21 9.39 -8.63
N VAL A 168 11.39 9.62 -9.21
CA VAL A 168 11.58 9.69 -10.67
C VAL A 168 11.29 8.33 -11.32
N ILE A 169 11.86 7.24 -10.80
CA ILE A 169 11.61 5.89 -11.32
C ILE A 169 10.12 5.56 -11.24
N CYS A 170 9.49 5.82 -10.10
CA CYS A 170 8.06 5.58 -9.87
C CYS A 170 7.18 6.36 -10.84
N THR A 171 7.46 7.64 -11.00
CA THR A 171 6.75 8.52 -11.93
C THR A 171 6.92 8.02 -13.36
N PHE A 172 8.14 7.68 -13.77
CA PHE A 172 8.45 7.25 -15.13
C PHE A 172 7.66 6.00 -15.56
N TYR A 173 7.71 4.92 -14.76
CA TYR A 173 6.99 3.70 -15.13
C TYR A 173 5.47 3.87 -15.03
N THR A 174 4.98 4.70 -14.10
CA THR A 174 3.55 4.96 -13.93
C THR A 174 3.00 5.75 -15.11
N THR A 175 3.72 6.79 -15.57
CA THR A 175 3.32 7.60 -16.72
C THR A 175 3.28 6.79 -18.01
N ILE A 176 4.23 5.88 -18.21
CA ILE A 176 4.31 5.07 -19.44
C ILE A 176 3.29 3.92 -19.43
N GLY A 177 3.06 3.29 -18.29
CA GLY A 177 2.25 2.08 -18.20
C GLY A 177 0.73 2.31 -18.15
N GLY A 178 0.27 3.43 -17.57
CA GLY A 178 -1.15 3.67 -17.31
C GLY A 178 -1.78 2.70 -16.30
N MET A 179 -3.10 2.75 -16.10
CA MET A 179 -3.75 2.02 -15.00
C MET A 179 -3.61 0.49 -15.09
N LYS A 180 -3.58 -0.08 -16.30
CA LYS A 180 -3.36 -1.54 -16.50
C LYS A 180 -2.00 -1.98 -15.96
N ALA A 181 -0.95 -1.22 -16.27
CA ALA A 181 0.40 -1.51 -15.80
C ALA A 181 0.49 -1.40 -14.28
N VAL A 182 -0.06 -0.33 -13.71
CA VAL A 182 -0.08 -0.10 -12.26
C VAL A 182 -0.73 -1.28 -11.54
N ILE A 183 -1.88 -1.76 -12.02
CA ILE A 183 -2.56 -2.90 -11.40
C ILE A 183 -1.69 -4.16 -11.40
N TRP A 184 -0.98 -4.45 -12.49
CA TRP A 184 -0.10 -5.62 -12.55
C TRP A 184 1.17 -5.46 -11.71
N THR A 185 1.75 -4.25 -11.65
CA THR A 185 2.87 -3.98 -10.74
C THR A 185 2.44 -4.12 -9.28
N ASP A 186 1.24 -3.65 -8.93
CA ASP A 186 0.70 -3.75 -7.58
C ASP A 186 0.47 -5.21 -7.18
N VAL A 187 -0.08 -6.04 -8.07
CA VAL A 187 -0.26 -7.47 -7.82
C VAL A 187 1.08 -8.13 -7.49
N PHE A 188 2.12 -7.87 -8.28
CA PHE A 188 3.46 -8.37 -8.00
C PHE A 188 3.98 -7.87 -6.64
N GLN A 189 3.83 -6.58 -6.35
CA GLN A 189 4.25 -5.98 -5.09
C GLN A 189 3.55 -6.58 -3.88
N VAL A 190 2.24 -6.85 -3.94
CA VAL A 190 1.50 -7.51 -2.87
C VAL A 190 2.06 -8.89 -2.55
N PHE A 191 2.41 -9.69 -3.58
CA PHE A 191 3.03 -10.99 -3.35
C PHE A 191 4.41 -10.87 -2.70
N VAL A 192 5.24 -9.93 -3.15
CA VAL A 192 6.56 -9.67 -2.56
C VAL A 192 6.41 -9.24 -1.09
N MET A 193 5.48 -8.32 -0.81
CA MET A 193 5.20 -7.86 0.55
C MET A 193 4.69 -8.98 1.45
N LEU A 194 3.73 -9.78 0.97
CA LEU A 194 3.17 -10.90 1.73
C LEU A 194 4.25 -11.95 2.05
N ALA A 195 5.09 -12.29 1.07
CA ALA A 195 6.22 -13.20 1.28
C ALA A 195 7.20 -12.64 2.32
N GLY A 196 7.49 -11.34 2.27
CA GLY A 196 8.30 -10.64 3.27
C GLY A 196 7.71 -10.71 4.67
N PHE A 197 6.42 -10.43 4.83
CA PHE A 197 5.75 -10.51 6.13
C PHE A 197 5.73 -11.92 6.71
N VAL A 198 5.44 -12.93 5.87
CA VAL A 198 5.46 -14.33 6.30
C VAL A 198 6.87 -14.72 6.73
N ALA A 199 7.91 -14.33 5.98
CA ALA A 199 9.30 -14.62 6.34
C ALA A 199 9.69 -13.97 7.68
N ILE A 200 9.32 -12.70 7.89
CA ILE A 200 9.56 -11.98 9.15
C ILE A 200 8.81 -12.67 10.30
N ALA A 201 7.55 -13.05 10.11
CA ALA A 201 6.74 -13.71 11.14
C ALA A 201 7.34 -15.08 11.53
N ILE A 202 7.76 -15.89 10.55
CA ILE A 202 8.39 -17.18 10.80
C ILE A 202 9.71 -17.00 11.54
N ARG A 203 10.58 -16.09 11.07
CA ARG A 203 11.88 -15.85 11.73
C ARG A 203 11.70 -15.30 13.14
N GLY A 204 10.75 -14.39 13.34
CA GLY A 204 10.39 -13.86 14.65
C GLY A 204 9.93 -14.96 15.61
N ALA A 205 9.04 -15.84 15.17
CA ALA A 205 8.57 -16.96 15.98
C ALA A 205 9.71 -17.94 16.33
N LEU A 206 10.61 -18.23 15.40
CA LEU A 206 11.76 -19.11 15.65
C LEU A 206 12.75 -18.52 16.66
N LEU A 207 13.01 -17.21 16.60
CA LEU A 207 13.92 -16.53 17.53
C LEU A 207 13.41 -16.53 18.98
N VAL A 208 12.09 -16.52 19.16
CA VAL A 208 11.44 -16.52 20.47
C VAL A 208 11.35 -17.94 21.08
N GLY A 209 11.66 -18.99 20.31
CA GLY A 209 11.55 -20.39 20.76
C GLY A 209 10.31 -21.13 20.27
N GLY A 210 9.55 -20.53 19.34
CA GLY A 210 8.42 -21.13 18.65
C GLY A 210 7.12 -20.33 18.80
N PRO A 211 6.09 -20.63 17.99
CA PRO A 211 4.80 -19.92 18.02
C PRO A 211 4.05 -20.09 19.35
N ALA A 212 4.28 -21.21 20.07
CA ALA A 212 3.71 -21.42 21.39
C ALA A 212 4.27 -20.44 22.43
N GLU A 213 5.58 -20.15 22.37
CA GLU A 213 6.23 -19.20 23.27
C GLU A 213 5.82 -17.76 22.95
N VAL A 214 5.64 -17.42 21.66
CA VAL A 214 5.06 -16.14 21.25
C VAL A 214 3.68 -15.94 21.86
N LEU A 215 2.83 -16.97 21.84
CA LEU A 215 1.48 -16.89 22.39
C LEU A 215 1.50 -16.84 23.93
N SER A 216 2.42 -17.55 24.57
CA SER A 216 2.66 -17.49 26.02
C SER A 216 3.06 -16.08 26.47
N ILE A 217 4.01 -15.46 25.77
CA ILE A 217 4.45 -14.08 26.02
C ILE A 217 3.31 -13.08 25.77
N ALA A 218 2.54 -13.27 24.69
CA ALA A 218 1.38 -12.42 24.41
C ALA A 218 0.30 -12.52 25.50
N SER A 219 0.07 -13.72 26.04
CA SER A 219 -0.85 -13.97 27.15
C SER A 219 -0.35 -13.35 28.46
N ASN A 220 0.93 -13.52 28.78
CA ASN A 220 1.54 -12.97 29.99
C ASN A 220 1.66 -11.45 29.97
N GLY A 221 1.78 -10.83 28.79
CA GLY A 221 1.79 -9.37 28.63
C GLY A 221 0.40 -8.72 28.62
N SER A 222 -0.66 -9.44 28.97
CA SER A 222 -2.07 -8.99 28.87
C SER A 222 -2.48 -8.50 27.47
N ARG A 223 -1.74 -8.91 26.42
CA ARG A 223 -1.96 -8.46 25.04
C ARG A 223 -3.08 -9.22 24.34
N LEU A 224 -3.59 -10.30 24.94
CA LEU A 224 -4.72 -11.08 24.42
C LEU A 224 -6.08 -10.64 25.01
N ASN A 225 -6.11 -9.67 25.92
CA ASN A 225 -7.34 -9.22 26.56
C ASN A 225 -8.16 -8.34 25.61
N PHE A 226 -9.32 -8.85 25.16
CA PHE A 226 -10.24 -8.14 24.27
C PHE A 226 -11.20 -7.18 25.00
N ALA A 227 -11.41 -7.36 26.31
CA ALA A 227 -12.49 -6.71 27.07
C ALA A 227 -12.06 -5.56 27.99
N GLU A 228 -10.77 -5.45 28.35
CA GLU A 228 -10.29 -4.37 29.22
C GLU A 228 -9.95 -3.12 28.40
N TRP A 229 -10.52 -1.97 28.78
CA TRP A 229 -10.30 -0.69 28.08
C TRP A 229 -9.00 0.04 28.50
N VAL A 230 -8.28 -0.49 29.49
CA VAL A 230 -7.00 0.06 29.97
C VAL A 230 -5.85 -0.52 29.13
N PRO A 231 -4.93 0.31 28.58
CA PRO A 231 -3.78 -0.20 27.84
C PRO A 231 -2.85 -0.98 28.79
N PRO A 232 -2.25 -2.11 28.34
CA PRO A 232 -1.24 -2.81 29.13
C PRO A 232 -0.02 -1.90 29.36
N ASN A 233 0.66 -2.07 30.51
CA ASN A 233 1.89 -1.34 30.79
C ASN A 233 2.97 -1.65 29.73
N PRO A 234 3.76 -0.65 29.33
CA PRO A 234 4.76 -0.77 28.25
C PRO A 234 5.83 -1.82 28.53
#